data_AF-A0A163S3B0-F1
#
_entry.id   AF-A0A163S3B0-F1
#
_cell.length_a   1.000
_cell.length_b   1.000
_cell.length_c   1.000
_cell.angle_alpha   90.00
_cell.angle_beta   90.00
_cell.angle_gamma   90.00
#
_symmetry.space_group_name_H-M   'P 1'
#
loop_
_entity.id
_entity.type
_entity.pdbx_description
1 polymer ?
#
loop_
_entity_poly.entity_id
_entity_poly.type
_entity_poly.pdbx_seq_one_letter_code
_entity_poly.pdbx_strand_id
1 'polypeptide(L)'
;MKAMDDESADRKEWQELARNSRYLKEKGLMIYVIPSYRYADKRIARFLATHFFNVGIMRFSDEDYDDFRQCIFIGNKKSGKHKEFNQKLFDFLVQMESDDFVMEKVSPINLFVNANKKWTVPTGIEELKTFYTKLVNKSDNVEAIRHSKGFNAFISRSKPKQLVIGGNPILPLNQGQLALLLASGAVNGEIGRDENYHLVQGLEIVSKVTEEEKKTHDNGSTSTVTKTRTKREVSVKIINPSGLVRKLV
;
A
#
# COMPACT_ATOMS: atom_id res chain seq x y z
N MET A 1 10.77 -46.06 -14.19
CA MET A 1 10.09 -44.74 -14.14
C MET A 1 8.68 -45.01 -13.65
N LYS A 2 8.36 -44.64 -12.40
CA LYS A 2 7.03 -44.92 -11.82
C LYS A 2 6.01 -44.09 -12.59
N ALA A 3 4.97 -44.73 -13.13
CA ALA A 3 3.80 -44.06 -13.66
C ALA A 3 3.33 -43.03 -12.61
N MET A 4 3.47 -41.75 -12.92
CA MET A 4 2.83 -40.70 -12.15
C MET A 4 1.34 -40.91 -12.30
N ASP A 5 0.68 -41.14 -11.18
CA ASP A 5 -0.76 -41.33 -11.04
C ASP A 5 -1.53 -40.30 -11.88
N ASP A 6 -2.32 -40.75 -12.86
CA ASP A 6 -2.96 -39.90 -13.88
C ASP A 6 -3.90 -38.85 -13.25
N GLU A 7 -4.54 -39.19 -12.13
CA GLU A 7 -5.37 -38.25 -11.34
C GLU A 7 -4.53 -37.09 -10.75
N SER A 8 -3.28 -37.37 -10.38
CA SER A 8 -2.35 -36.36 -9.86
C SER A 8 -1.90 -35.41 -10.98
N ALA A 9 -1.77 -35.93 -12.20
CA ALA A 9 -1.50 -35.13 -13.39
C ALA A 9 -2.72 -34.28 -13.75
N ASP A 10 -3.95 -34.81 -13.69
CA ASP A 10 -5.20 -34.07 -14.05
C ASP A 10 -5.34 -32.83 -13.18
N ARG A 11 -4.99 -33.02 -11.90
CA ARG A 11 -4.96 -31.95 -10.93
C ARG A 11 -3.90 -30.90 -11.26
N LYS A 12 -2.75 -31.27 -11.84
CA LYS A 12 -1.67 -30.35 -12.23
C LYS A 12 -2.02 -29.53 -13.46
N GLU A 13 -2.50 -30.12 -14.56
CA GLU A 13 -2.84 -29.35 -15.77
C GLU A 13 -3.90 -28.29 -15.48
N TRP A 14 -4.96 -28.67 -14.77
CA TRP A 14 -5.98 -27.72 -14.31
C TRP A 14 -5.40 -26.63 -13.39
N GLN A 15 -4.57 -27.01 -12.42
CA GLN A 15 -3.97 -26.04 -11.49
C GLN A 15 -3.06 -25.05 -12.21
N GLU A 16 -2.26 -25.51 -13.17
CA GLU A 16 -1.40 -24.66 -13.97
C GLU A 16 -2.23 -23.71 -14.85
N LEU A 17 -3.27 -24.20 -15.53
CA LEU A 17 -4.17 -23.36 -16.32
C LEU A 17 -4.85 -22.29 -15.45
N ALA A 18 -5.43 -22.69 -14.32
CA ALA A 18 -6.15 -21.79 -13.42
C ALA A 18 -5.23 -20.78 -12.71
N ARG A 19 -3.97 -21.15 -12.46
CA ARG A 19 -2.96 -20.26 -11.84
C ARG A 19 -2.41 -19.27 -12.84
N ASN A 20 -1.90 -19.74 -13.97
CA ASN A 20 -1.20 -18.91 -14.95
C ASN A 20 -2.16 -17.93 -15.67
N SER A 21 -3.40 -18.34 -15.90
CA SER A 21 -4.43 -17.47 -16.49
C SER A 21 -4.71 -16.19 -15.68
N ARG A 22 -4.39 -16.16 -14.38
CA ARG A 22 -4.53 -14.96 -13.52
C ARG A 22 -3.52 -13.89 -13.86
N TYR A 23 -2.31 -14.30 -14.25
CA TYR A 23 -1.20 -13.40 -14.60
C TYR A 23 -1.26 -12.95 -16.06
N LEU A 24 -2.05 -13.63 -16.89
CA LEU A 24 -2.24 -13.25 -18.28
C LEU A 24 -3.04 -11.93 -18.38
N LYS A 25 -2.45 -10.93 -19.04
CA LYS A 25 -3.11 -9.65 -19.33
C LYS A 25 -4.39 -9.88 -20.14
N GLU A 26 -5.39 -9.02 -19.98
CA GLU A 26 -6.55 -9.03 -20.87
C GLU A 26 -6.13 -8.87 -22.33
N LYS A 27 -6.79 -9.59 -23.24
CA LYS A 27 -6.42 -9.75 -24.65
C LYS A 27 -5.05 -10.40 -24.86
N GLY A 28 -4.33 -10.76 -23.80
CA GLY A 28 -3.07 -11.49 -23.85
C GLY A 28 -3.24 -12.87 -24.47
N LEU A 29 -2.19 -13.34 -25.12
CA LEU A 29 -2.15 -14.63 -25.80
C LEU A 29 -1.73 -15.74 -24.81
N MET A 30 -2.49 -16.83 -24.77
CA MET A 30 -2.10 -18.06 -24.09
C MET A 30 -1.79 -19.13 -25.11
N ILE A 31 -0.68 -19.83 -24.93
CA ILE A 31 -0.35 -21.07 -25.60
C ILE A 31 -0.31 -22.13 -24.50
N TYR A 32 -1.15 -23.15 -24.64
CA TYR A 32 -1.33 -24.18 -23.65
C TYR A 32 -1.20 -25.53 -24.33
N VAL A 33 -0.22 -26.32 -23.92
CA VAL A 33 0.18 -27.57 -24.57
C VAL A 33 0.02 -28.71 -23.59
N ILE A 34 -0.89 -29.62 -23.89
CA ILE A 34 -1.19 -30.82 -23.09
C ILE A 34 -1.58 -31.97 -24.04
N PRO A 35 -1.56 -33.23 -23.58
CA PRO A 35 -2.10 -34.34 -24.36
C PRO A 35 -3.56 -34.09 -24.76
N SER A 36 -3.94 -34.54 -25.96
CA SER A 36 -5.25 -34.33 -26.58
C SER A 36 -6.42 -34.68 -25.66
N TYR A 37 -6.38 -35.87 -25.06
CA TYR A 37 -7.42 -36.38 -24.16
C TYR A 37 -7.63 -35.52 -22.91
N ARG A 38 -6.60 -34.79 -22.44
CA ARG A 38 -6.68 -33.92 -21.27
C ARG A 38 -7.53 -32.67 -21.54
N TYR A 39 -7.70 -32.27 -22.80
CA TYR A 39 -8.63 -31.19 -23.16
C TYR A 39 -10.09 -31.56 -22.91
N ALA A 40 -10.44 -32.85 -22.88
CA ALA A 40 -11.79 -33.32 -22.66
C ALA A 40 -12.26 -33.23 -21.19
N ASP A 41 -11.35 -32.97 -20.24
CA ASP A 41 -11.75 -32.69 -18.86
C ASP A 41 -12.71 -31.48 -18.83
N LYS A 42 -13.90 -31.70 -18.26
CA LYS A 42 -15.00 -30.72 -18.25
C LYS A 42 -14.67 -29.42 -17.52
N ARG A 43 -13.65 -29.38 -16.66
CA ARG A 43 -13.20 -28.15 -16.00
C ARG A 43 -12.27 -27.39 -16.93
N ILE A 44 -11.29 -28.05 -17.55
CA ILE A 44 -10.39 -27.47 -18.56
C ILE A 44 -11.19 -26.95 -19.76
N ALA A 45 -11.99 -27.80 -20.40
CA ALA A 45 -12.78 -27.45 -21.59
C ALA A 45 -13.66 -26.22 -21.36
N ARG A 46 -14.41 -26.24 -20.25
CA ARG A 46 -15.31 -25.13 -19.88
C ARG A 46 -14.54 -23.86 -19.57
N PHE A 47 -13.40 -23.96 -18.88
CA PHE A 47 -12.58 -22.79 -18.59
C PHE A 47 -12.07 -22.14 -19.88
N LEU A 48 -11.51 -22.94 -20.80
CA LEU A 48 -11.03 -22.46 -22.09
C LEU A 48 -12.15 -21.81 -22.91
N ALA A 49 -13.31 -22.48 -23.02
CA ALA A 49 -14.49 -21.98 -23.75
C ALA A 49 -15.08 -20.69 -23.17
N THR A 50 -15.04 -20.50 -21.85
CA THR A 50 -15.49 -19.27 -21.21
C THR A 50 -14.47 -18.15 -21.34
N HIS A 51 -13.17 -18.42 -21.16
CA HIS A 51 -12.18 -17.36 -20.89
C HIS A 51 -11.42 -16.85 -22.11
N PHE A 52 -11.47 -17.55 -23.23
CA PHE A 52 -10.64 -17.24 -24.41
C PHE A 52 -11.46 -17.02 -25.68
N PHE A 53 -10.91 -16.21 -26.58
CA PHE A 53 -11.43 -15.91 -27.92
C PHE A 53 -10.28 -15.99 -28.94
N ASN A 54 -10.60 -15.89 -30.24
CA ASN A 54 -9.61 -16.04 -31.32
C ASN A 54 -8.80 -17.34 -31.17
N VAL A 55 -9.51 -18.44 -30.94
CA VAL A 55 -8.93 -19.72 -30.57
C VAL A 55 -8.46 -20.49 -31.80
N GLY A 56 -7.30 -21.15 -31.68
CA GLY A 56 -6.85 -22.23 -32.53
C GLY A 56 -6.56 -23.46 -31.68
N ILE A 57 -6.87 -24.63 -32.22
CA ILE A 57 -6.45 -25.93 -31.69
C ILE A 57 -5.71 -26.62 -32.82
N MET A 58 -4.52 -27.12 -32.52
CA MET A 58 -3.69 -27.84 -33.47
C MET A 58 -3.02 -29.01 -32.76
N ARG A 59 -2.73 -30.07 -33.48
CA ARG A 59 -1.95 -31.19 -32.98
C ARG A 59 -0.49 -31.01 -33.39
N PHE A 60 0.41 -31.71 -32.70
CA PHE A 60 1.79 -31.80 -33.17
C PHE A 60 1.87 -32.48 -34.54
N SER A 61 3.04 -32.39 -35.18
CA SER A 61 3.30 -33.03 -36.47
C SER A 61 3.01 -34.54 -36.38
N ASP A 62 2.70 -35.20 -37.50
CA ASP A 62 2.47 -36.65 -37.51
C ASP A 62 3.69 -37.44 -37.00
N GLU A 63 4.89 -36.88 -37.14
CA GLU A 63 6.15 -37.47 -36.65
C GLU A 63 6.25 -37.45 -35.12
N ASP A 64 5.77 -36.40 -34.47
CA ASP A 64 5.91 -36.19 -33.02
C ASP A 64 4.63 -36.54 -32.22
N TYR A 65 3.48 -36.66 -32.89
CA TYR A 65 2.19 -36.78 -32.21
C TYR A 65 2.05 -38.10 -31.47
N ASP A 66 2.51 -39.23 -32.03
CA ASP A 66 2.28 -40.54 -31.42
C ASP A 66 3.00 -40.73 -30.06
N ASP A 67 4.11 -40.03 -29.85
CA ASP A 67 4.92 -40.13 -28.62
C ASP A 67 4.21 -39.56 -27.39
N PHE A 68 3.56 -38.40 -27.53
CA PHE A 68 3.00 -37.64 -26.41
C PHE A 68 1.54 -37.22 -26.60
N ARG A 69 0.97 -37.46 -27.79
CA ARG A 69 -0.39 -37.09 -28.21
C ARG A 69 -0.69 -35.62 -27.94
N GLN A 70 0.32 -34.77 -28.07
CA GLN A 70 0.21 -33.37 -27.65
C GLN A 70 -0.60 -32.56 -28.66
N CYS A 71 -1.49 -31.76 -28.10
CA CYS A 71 -2.19 -30.71 -28.82
C CYS A 71 -1.86 -29.36 -28.20
N ILE A 72 -1.98 -28.32 -29.02
CA ILE A 72 -1.68 -26.94 -28.70
C ILE A 72 -2.99 -26.16 -28.82
N PHE A 73 -3.42 -25.60 -27.70
CA PHE A 73 -4.42 -24.56 -27.65
C PHE A 73 -3.74 -23.20 -27.70
N ILE A 74 -4.19 -22.33 -28.60
CA ILE A 74 -3.75 -20.94 -28.68
C ILE A 74 -4.97 -20.03 -28.67
N GLY A 75 -4.97 -18.98 -27.83
CA GLY A 75 -6.11 -18.06 -27.78
C GLY A 75 -5.85 -16.80 -26.97
N ASN A 76 -6.61 -15.75 -27.26
CA ASN A 76 -6.55 -14.48 -26.54
C ASN A 76 -7.51 -14.48 -25.35
N LYS A 77 -7.07 -13.98 -24.19
CA LYS A 77 -7.90 -13.87 -22.97
C LYS A 77 -8.99 -12.81 -23.16
N LYS A 78 -10.25 -13.18 -22.96
CA LYS A 78 -11.39 -12.24 -22.99
C LYS A 78 -11.26 -11.18 -21.90
N SER A 79 -11.62 -9.94 -22.25
CA SER A 79 -11.77 -8.82 -21.33
C SER A 79 -13.10 -8.85 -20.57
N GLY A 80 -13.14 -8.20 -19.40
CA GLY A 80 -14.39 -7.94 -18.69
C GLY A 80 -14.86 -9.05 -17.75
N LYS A 81 -15.86 -8.71 -16.92
CA LYS A 81 -16.41 -9.59 -15.88
C LYS A 81 -17.41 -10.60 -16.41
N HIS A 82 -18.14 -10.29 -17.49
CA HIS A 82 -19.12 -11.19 -18.09
C HIS A 82 -18.55 -11.70 -19.40
N LYS A 83 -18.41 -13.02 -19.48
CA LYS A 83 -17.79 -13.70 -20.62
C LYS A 83 -18.79 -14.65 -21.22
N GLU A 84 -19.07 -14.46 -22.50
CA GLU A 84 -19.92 -15.37 -23.25
C GLU A 84 -19.26 -16.74 -23.35
N PHE A 85 -20.02 -17.79 -23.06
CA PHE A 85 -19.55 -19.17 -23.17
C PHE A 85 -19.55 -19.62 -24.62
N ASN A 86 -18.42 -20.11 -25.13
CA ASN A 86 -18.35 -20.66 -26.49
C ASN A 86 -18.72 -22.15 -26.49
N GLN A 87 -20.00 -22.46 -26.70
CA GLN A 87 -20.50 -23.84 -26.74
C GLN A 87 -19.80 -24.69 -27.79
N LYS A 88 -19.57 -24.16 -29.00
CA LYS A 88 -18.90 -24.91 -30.09
C LYS A 88 -17.50 -25.34 -29.72
N LEU A 89 -16.74 -24.45 -29.06
CA LEU A 89 -15.39 -24.77 -28.60
C LEU A 89 -15.42 -25.81 -27.47
N PHE A 90 -16.37 -25.71 -26.55
CA PHE A 90 -16.53 -26.70 -25.48
C PHE A 90 -16.82 -28.09 -26.05
N ASP A 91 -17.79 -28.20 -26.96
CA ASP A 91 -18.19 -29.47 -27.57
C ASP A 91 -17.03 -30.09 -28.35
N PHE A 92 -16.25 -29.26 -29.05
CA PHE A 92 -15.04 -29.70 -29.76
C PHE A 92 -13.97 -30.25 -28.80
N LEU A 93 -13.69 -29.56 -27.70
CA LEU A 93 -12.67 -29.97 -26.71
C LEU A 93 -13.06 -31.29 -26.02
N VAL A 94 -14.34 -31.49 -25.73
CA VAL A 94 -14.84 -32.74 -25.13
C VAL A 94 -14.66 -33.94 -26.06
N GLN A 95 -14.68 -33.73 -27.39
CA GLN A 95 -14.45 -34.80 -28.37
C GLN A 95 -12.96 -35.17 -28.52
N MET A 96 -12.03 -34.38 -27.98
CA MET A 96 -10.59 -34.64 -28.07
C MET A 96 -10.09 -35.82 -27.24
N GLU A 97 -10.97 -36.50 -26.49
CA GLU A 97 -10.68 -37.80 -25.86
C GLU A 97 -10.45 -38.91 -26.91
N SER A 98 -11.06 -38.80 -28.09
CA SER A 98 -10.89 -39.76 -29.19
C SER A 98 -9.71 -39.38 -30.08
N ASP A 99 -8.72 -40.28 -30.20
CA ASP A 99 -7.60 -40.08 -31.12
C ASP A 99 -8.05 -39.98 -32.58
N ASP A 100 -9.02 -40.80 -32.99
CA ASP A 100 -9.59 -40.76 -34.35
C ASP A 100 -10.14 -39.37 -34.66
N PHE A 101 -10.89 -38.79 -33.70
CA PHE A 101 -11.40 -37.43 -33.83
C PHE A 101 -10.26 -36.41 -33.96
N VAL A 102 -9.19 -36.55 -33.17
CA VAL A 102 -8.05 -35.63 -33.21
C VAL A 102 -7.33 -35.71 -34.55
N MET A 103 -7.07 -36.93 -35.05
CA MET A 103 -6.41 -37.12 -36.34
C MET A 103 -7.23 -36.59 -37.51
N GLU A 104 -8.55 -36.76 -37.48
CA GLU A 104 -9.44 -36.32 -38.56
C GLU A 104 -9.76 -34.82 -38.51
N LYS A 105 -10.00 -34.26 -37.31
CA LYS A 105 -10.57 -32.91 -37.15
C LYS A 105 -9.59 -31.86 -36.65
N VAL A 106 -8.44 -32.25 -36.08
CA VAL A 106 -7.44 -31.31 -35.57
C VAL A 106 -6.27 -31.25 -36.55
N SER A 107 -6.07 -30.08 -37.16
CA SER A 107 -4.97 -29.91 -38.12
C SER A 107 -3.59 -29.88 -37.43
N PRO A 108 -2.55 -30.43 -38.06
CA PRO A 108 -1.18 -30.37 -37.53
C PRO A 108 -0.62 -28.95 -37.57
N ILE A 109 0.31 -28.65 -36.64
CA ILE A 109 0.89 -27.31 -36.45
C ILE A 109 1.61 -26.76 -37.70
N ASN A 110 2.25 -27.62 -38.49
CA ASN A 110 2.97 -27.23 -39.71
C ASN A 110 2.06 -26.50 -40.72
N LEU A 111 0.79 -26.89 -40.85
CA LEU A 111 -0.17 -26.21 -41.72
C LEU A 111 -0.48 -24.79 -41.26
N PHE A 112 -0.54 -24.54 -39.95
CA PHE A 112 -0.75 -23.21 -39.41
C PHE A 112 0.45 -22.29 -39.61
N VAL A 113 1.67 -22.84 -39.45
CA VAL A 113 2.91 -22.11 -39.72
C VAL A 113 2.99 -21.72 -41.20
N ASN A 114 2.69 -22.65 -42.09
CA ASN A 114 2.66 -22.41 -43.54
C ASN A 114 1.58 -21.39 -43.95
N ALA A 115 0.42 -21.41 -43.28
CA ALA A 115 -0.64 -20.45 -43.50
C ALA A 115 -0.33 -19.04 -42.96
N ASN A 116 0.82 -18.84 -42.27
CA ASN A 116 1.25 -17.57 -41.69
C ASN A 116 0.17 -16.91 -40.82
N LYS A 117 -0.59 -17.73 -40.05
CA LYS A 117 -1.64 -17.23 -39.17
C LYS A 117 -1.02 -16.47 -38.00
N LYS A 118 -1.46 -15.23 -37.79
CA LYS A 118 -0.92 -14.34 -36.75
C LYS A 118 -1.93 -14.09 -35.64
N TRP A 119 -1.44 -14.08 -34.41
CA TRP A 119 -2.19 -13.62 -33.25
C TRP A 119 -1.64 -12.28 -32.78
N THR A 120 -2.53 -11.40 -32.34
CA THR A 120 -2.13 -10.12 -31.76
C THR A 120 -1.83 -10.30 -30.28
N VAL A 121 -0.74 -9.70 -29.82
CA VAL A 121 -0.35 -9.66 -28.41
C VAL A 121 -0.45 -8.20 -27.95
N PRO A 122 -1.15 -7.90 -26.84
CA PRO A 122 -1.25 -6.53 -26.35
C PRO A 122 0.12 -6.03 -25.90
N THR A 123 0.40 -4.74 -26.11
CA THR A 123 1.64 -4.11 -25.65
C THR A 123 1.88 -4.37 -24.17
N GLY A 124 3.12 -4.68 -23.82
CA GLY A 124 3.56 -4.87 -22.44
C GLY A 124 3.51 -3.57 -21.64
N ILE A 125 3.75 -3.67 -20.33
CA ILE A 125 4.05 -2.49 -19.52
C ILE A 125 5.54 -2.19 -19.76
N GLU A 126 5.85 -1.02 -20.31
CA GLU A 126 7.24 -0.63 -20.61
C GLU A 126 8.00 -0.20 -19.34
N GLU A 127 7.29 0.38 -18.37
CA GLU A 127 7.86 0.83 -17.11
C GLU A 127 7.59 -0.18 -15.98
N LEU A 128 8.64 -0.90 -15.57
CA LEU A 128 8.61 -1.81 -14.43
C LEU A 128 8.39 -1.02 -13.14
N LYS A 129 7.18 -1.10 -12.57
CA LYS A 129 6.92 -0.63 -11.22
C LYS A 129 7.63 -1.54 -10.22
N THR A 130 8.14 -0.97 -9.12
CA THR A 130 8.67 -1.75 -8.01
C THR A 130 7.60 -2.74 -7.53
N PHE A 131 7.86 -4.03 -7.73
CA PHE A 131 6.99 -5.12 -7.28
C PHE A 131 7.74 -5.95 -6.25
N TYR A 132 7.00 -6.48 -5.29
CA TYR A 132 7.54 -7.36 -4.26
C TYR A 132 7.12 -8.79 -4.58
N THR A 133 7.98 -9.76 -4.26
CA THR A 133 7.74 -11.20 -4.50
C THR A 133 6.47 -11.72 -3.82
N LYS A 134 5.94 -10.99 -2.84
CA LYS A 134 4.76 -11.37 -2.06
C LYS A 134 3.65 -10.34 -2.24
N LEU A 135 2.48 -10.80 -2.68
CA LEU A 135 1.24 -10.04 -2.61
C LEU A 135 0.79 -9.99 -1.15
N VAL A 136 1.35 -9.07 -0.36
CA VAL A 136 0.95 -8.88 1.04
C VAL A 136 -0.36 -8.09 1.06
N ASN A 137 -1.33 -8.54 1.86
CA ASN A 137 -2.56 -7.78 2.02
C ASN A 137 -2.26 -6.44 2.68
N LYS A 138 -2.89 -5.37 2.19
CA LYS A 138 -2.68 -4.01 2.72
C LYS A 138 -3.06 -3.93 4.20
N SER A 139 -4.07 -4.68 4.64
CA SER A 139 -4.49 -4.77 6.05
C SER A 139 -3.35 -5.17 6.97
N ASP A 140 -2.60 -6.20 6.59
CA ASP A 140 -1.58 -6.82 7.43
C ASP A 140 -0.41 -5.85 7.65
N ASN A 141 -0.07 -5.07 6.61
CA ASN A 141 0.94 -4.01 6.71
C ASN A 141 0.50 -2.87 7.64
N VAL A 142 -0.78 -2.49 7.60
CA VAL A 142 -1.32 -1.43 8.47
C VAL A 142 -1.26 -1.87 9.94
N GLU A 143 -1.66 -3.11 10.24
CA GLU A 143 -1.55 -3.65 11.60
C GLU A 143 -0.10 -3.75 12.05
N ALA A 144 0.80 -4.26 11.20
CA ALA A 144 2.22 -4.35 11.51
C ALA A 144 2.83 -2.98 11.84
N ILE A 145 2.47 -1.92 11.09
CA ILE A 145 2.94 -0.55 11.35
C ILE A 145 2.40 -0.05 12.69
N ARG A 146 1.10 -0.23 12.96
CA ARG A 146 0.46 0.20 14.22
C ARG A 146 1.11 -0.42 15.45
N HIS A 147 1.52 -1.69 15.36
CA HIS A 147 2.19 -2.40 16.44
C HIS A 147 3.72 -2.24 16.43
N SER A 148 4.29 -1.54 15.45
CA SER A 148 5.74 -1.38 15.37
C SER A 148 6.26 -0.49 16.49
N LYS A 149 7.39 -0.90 17.09
CA LYS A 149 8.09 -0.13 18.13
C LYS A 149 8.50 1.26 17.62
N GLY A 150 8.95 1.35 16.36
CA GLY A 150 9.35 2.61 15.74
C GLY A 150 8.20 3.60 15.60
N PHE A 151 7.03 3.13 15.14
CA PHE A 151 5.84 3.98 15.03
C PHE A 151 5.33 4.42 16.41
N ASN A 152 5.33 3.53 17.40
CA ASN A 152 4.98 3.90 18.78
C ASN A 152 5.95 4.94 19.36
N ALA A 153 7.26 4.80 19.11
CA ALA A 153 8.25 5.78 19.50
C ALA A 153 8.01 7.13 18.81
N PHE A 154 7.70 7.13 17.51
CA PHE A 154 7.33 8.34 16.77
C PHE A 154 6.12 9.04 17.39
N ILE A 155 5.02 8.31 17.64
CA ILE A 155 3.82 8.85 18.29
C ILE A 155 4.15 9.44 19.66
N SER A 156 4.95 8.75 20.47
CA SER A 156 5.34 9.26 21.80
C SER A 156 6.14 10.56 21.75
N ARG A 157 7.01 10.72 20.74
CA ARG A 157 7.83 11.94 20.55
C ARG A 157 7.03 13.10 19.97
N SER A 158 6.01 12.79 19.15
CA SER A 158 5.16 13.78 18.49
C SER A 158 3.97 14.23 19.34
N LYS A 159 3.67 13.53 20.44
CA LYS A 159 2.62 13.98 21.39
C LYS A 159 3.06 15.30 22.05
N PRO A 160 2.20 16.33 22.04
CA PRO A 160 2.45 17.55 22.80
C PRO A 160 2.71 17.20 24.26
N LYS A 161 3.83 17.67 24.82
CA LYS A 161 4.12 17.51 26.25
C LYS A 161 3.10 18.34 27.03
N GLN A 162 2.07 17.70 27.55
CA GLN A 162 1.20 18.31 28.55
C GLN A 162 1.91 18.24 29.89
N LEU A 163 2.01 19.39 30.56
CA LEU A 163 2.51 19.44 31.92
C LEU A 163 1.39 18.96 32.84
N VAL A 164 1.51 17.74 33.36
CA VAL A 164 0.57 17.22 34.36
C VAL A 164 1.07 17.68 35.72
N ILE A 165 0.41 18.68 36.31
CA ILE A 165 0.58 18.94 37.74
C ILE A 165 -0.26 17.91 38.49
N GLY A 166 0.38 17.04 39.26
CA GLY A 166 -0.30 16.16 40.21
C GLY A 166 -0.22 16.70 41.64
N GLY A 167 -1.19 16.31 42.46
CA GLY A 167 -1.15 16.46 43.92
C GLY A 167 -1.89 17.69 44.48
N ASN A 168 -2.33 17.57 45.73
CA ASN A 168 -2.73 18.71 46.55
C ASN A 168 -1.50 19.11 47.38
N PRO A 169 -0.91 20.29 47.15
CA PRO A 169 0.26 20.70 47.92
C PRO A 169 -0.13 20.75 49.40
N ILE A 170 0.72 20.17 50.26
CA ILE A 170 0.48 20.07 51.71
C ILE A 170 0.42 21.48 52.34
N LEU A 171 1.04 22.47 51.71
CA LEU A 171 1.02 23.87 52.09
C LEU A 171 0.39 24.72 50.98
N PRO A 172 -0.30 25.82 51.32
CA PRO A 172 -0.75 26.78 50.34
C PRO A 172 0.43 27.31 49.53
N LEU A 173 0.27 27.39 48.21
CA LEU A 173 1.26 28.00 47.33
C LEU A 173 1.35 29.49 47.64
N ASN A 174 2.58 29.99 47.79
CA ASN A 174 2.80 31.42 47.90
C ASN A 174 2.64 32.10 46.52
N GLN A 175 2.50 33.43 46.52
CA GLN A 175 2.24 34.21 45.31
C GLN A 175 3.32 34.02 44.22
N GLY A 176 4.59 33.89 44.61
CA GLY A 176 5.69 33.66 43.67
C GLY A 176 5.64 32.27 43.00
N GLN A 177 5.31 31.24 43.77
CA GLN A 177 5.13 29.88 43.27
C GLN A 177 3.95 29.78 42.30
N LEU A 178 2.83 30.44 42.61
CA LEU A 178 1.67 30.55 41.73
C LEU A 178 2.03 31.27 40.41
N ALA A 179 2.77 32.37 40.48
CA ALA A 179 3.22 33.09 39.28
C ALA A 179 4.12 32.22 38.39
N LEU A 180 5.02 31.43 38.97
CA LEU A 180 5.89 30.50 38.23
C LEU A 180 5.10 29.36 37.57
N LEU A 181 4.13 28.80 38.29
CA LEU A 181 3.25 27.76 37.76
C LEU A 181 2.36 28.30 36.61
N LEU A 182 1.85 29.52 36.73
CA LEU A 182 1.15 30.18 35.63
C LEU A 182 2.08 30.39 34.43
N ALA A 183 3.27 30.96 34.63
CA ALA A 183 4.25 31.21 33.57
C ALA A 183 4.64 29.95 32.79
N SER A 184 4.77 28.83 33.50
CA SER A 184 5.11 27.52 32.92
C SER A 184 3.93 26.82 32.21
N GLY A 185 2.76 27.46 32.19
CA GLY A 185 1.53 26.92 31.59
C GLY A 185 0.89 25.81 32.41
N ALA A 186 1.30 25.66 33.67
CA ALA A 186 0.94 24.57 34.55
C ALA A 186 -0.47 24.76 35.15
N VAL A 187 -0.87 26.02 35.43
CA VAL A 187 -2.14 26.37 36.12
C VAL A 187 -3.01 27.27 35.22
N ASN A 188 -3.00 27.04 33.92
CA ASN A 188 -3.90 27.75 33.00
C ASN A 188 -5.35 27.28 33.21
N GLY A 189 -6.30 28.21 33.20
CA GLY A 189 -7.73 27.89 33.31
C GLY A 189 -8.45 28.72 34.36
N GLU A 190 -9.40 28.10 35.06
CA GLU A 190 -10.32 28.74 35.98
C GLU A 190 -9.72 28.82 37.40
N ILE A 191 -9.69 30.01 37.98
CA ILE A 191 -9.15 30.26 39.32
C ILE A 191 -10.17 31.05 40.13
N GLY A 192 -10.35 30.69 41.40
CA GLY A 192 -11.27 31.36 42.32
C GLY A 192 -12.71 30.87 42.21
N ARG A 193 -13.61 31.55 42.93
CA ARG A 193 -15.06 31.25 42.99
C ARG A 193 -15.84 32.55 43.06
N ASP A 194 -17.08 32.50 42.58
CA ASP A 194 -18.06 33.60 42.67
C ASP A 194 -17.50 34.93 42.14
N GLU A 195 -17.51 35.99 42.95
CA GLU A 195 -17.04 37.34 42.56
C GLU A 195 -15.52 37.40 42.28
N ASN A 196 -14.75 36.42 42.77
CA ASN A 196 -13.31 36.30 42.56
C ASN A 196 -12.96 35.25 41.48
N TYR A 197 -13.92 34.88 40.63
CA TYR A 197 -13.69 33.92 39.55
C TYR A 197 -12.94 34.57 38.38
N HIS A 198 -11.86 33.95 37.95
CA HIS A 198 -11.01 34.46 36.88
C HIS A 198 -10.57 33.36 35.94
N LEU A 199 -10.59 33.63 34.63
CA LEU A 199 -9.88 32.82 33.65
C LEU A 199 -8.48 33.36 33.49
N VAL A 200 -7.48 32.52 33.71
CA VAL A 200 -6.08 32.93 33.77
C VAL A 200 -5.25 32.13 32.77
N GLN A 201 -4.42 32.83 32.02
CA GLN A 201 -3.42 32.24 31.14
C GLN A 201 -2.07 32.91 31.40
N GLY A 202 -1.11 32.14 31.88
CA GLY A 202 0.27 32.59 31.96
C GLY A 202 0.95 32.52 30.60
N LEU A 203 1.81 33.50 30.35
CA LEU A 203 2.53 33.72 29.11
C LEU A 203 3.98 34.04 29.44
N GLU A 204 4.91 33.44 28.70
CA GLU A 204 6.30 33.90 28.68
C GLU A 204 6.43 35.01 27.63
N ILE A 205 6.83 36.21 28.06
CA ILE A 205 7.23 37.28 27.16
C ILE A 205 8.75 37.18 26.97
N VAL A 206 9.16 36.86 25.75
CA VAL A 206 10.57 36.82 25.37
C VAL A 206 10.89 38.09 24.58
N SER A 207 11.78 38.92 25.10
CA SER A 207 12.29 40.13 24.44
C SER A 207 13.82 40.06 24.31
N LYS A 208 14.38 40.79 23.34
CA LYS A 208 15.84 40.93 23.21
C LYS A 208 16.23 42.32 23.68
N VAL A 209 17.13 42.39 24.64
CA VAL A 209 17.71 43.64 25.11
C VAL A 209 19.13 43.74 24.55
N THR A 210 19.42 44.85 23.92
CA THR A 210 20.75 45.15 23.37
C THR A 210 21.38 46.23 24.24
N GLU A 211 22.50 45.91 24.86
CA GLU A 211 23.32 46.87 25.60
C GLU A 211 24.57 47.20 24.79
N GLU A 212 24.85 48.50 24.64
CA GLU A 212 26.05 48.98 23.97
C GLU A 212 27.04 49.51 25.01
N GLU A 213 28.19 48.85 25.12
CA GLU A 213 29.28 49.25 26.00
C GLU A 213 30.39 49.89 25.14
N LYS A 214 30.61 51.20 25.28
CA LYS A 214 31.70 51.89 24.60
C LYS A 214 32.98 51.75 25.41
N LYS A 215 33.97 51.06 24.84
CA LYS A 215 35.32 50.96 25.41
C LYS A 215 36.26 51.86 24.62
N THR A 216 36.91 52.78 25.32
CA THR A 216 37.92 53.67 24.74
C THR A 216 39.29 53.04 25.00
N HIS A 217 40.06 52.84 23.95
CA HIS A 217 41.41 52.29 24.02
C HIS A 217 42.44 53.42 24.22
N ASP A 218 43.61 53.09 24.78
CA ASP A 218 44.65 54.07 25.14
C ASP A 218 45.20 54.89 23.96
N ASN A 219 44.95 54.46 22.71
CA ASN A 219 45.29 55.19 21.49
C ASN A 219 44.21 56.19 21.03
N GLY A 220 43.17 56.43 21.84
CA GLY A 220 42.09 57.37 21.54
C GLY A 220 40.98 56.82 20.64
N SER A 221 41.09 55.58 20.17
CA SER A 221 40.04 54.93 19.37
C SER A 221 38.94 54.33 20.26
N THR A 222 37.68 54.54 19.91
CA THR A 222 36.53 53.97 20.63
C THR A 222 36.00 52.75 19.88
N SER A 223 35.86 51.62 20.58
CA SER A 223 35.17 50.43 20.07
C SER A 223 33.85 50.24 20.81
N THR A 224 32.75 50.06 20.07
CA THR A 224 31.43 49.75 20.64
C THR A 224 31.26 48.23 20.70
N VAL A 225 31.05 47.69 21.89
CA VAL A 225 30.72 46.26 22.08
C VAL A 225 29.20 46.15 22.28
N THR A 226 28.53 45.55 21.30
CA THR A 226 27.09 45.28 21.35
C THR A 226 26.84 43.90 21.98
N LYS A 227 26.22 43.87 23.16
CA LYS A 227 25.79 42.63 23.83
C LYS A 227 24.28 42.48 23.68
N THR A 228 23.85 41.44 22.99
CA THR A 228 22.43 41.07 22.92
C THR A 228 22.13 39.98 23.94
N ARG A 229 21.21 40.26 24.88
CA ARG A 229 20.72 39.28 25.85
C ARG A 229 19.24 39.02 25.66
N THR A 230 18.85 37.75 25.73
CA THR A 230 17.44 37.37 25.80
C THR A 230 16.91 37.66 27.20
N LYS A 231 15.90 38.51 27.31
CA LYS A 231 15.15 38.78 28.54
C LYS A 231 13.84 38.00 28.48
N ARG A 232 13.54 37.27 29.56
CA ARG A 232 12.32 36.48 29.72
C ARG A 232 11.55 37.05 30.90
N GLU A 233 10.32 37.44 30.66
CA GLU A 233 9.41 38.01 31.67
C GLU A 233 8.12 37.20 31.70
N VAL A 234 7.52 37.10 32.88
CA VAL A 234 6.23 36.45 33.06
C VAL A 234 5.14 37.47 32.82
N SER A 235 4.12 37.11 32.05
CA SER A 235 2.90 37.90 31.95
C SER A 235 1.69 37.01 32.17
N VAL A 236 0.67 37.57 32.81
CA VAL A 236 -0.58 36.85 33.10
C VAL A 236 -1.72 37.59 32.44
N LYS A 237 -2.43 36.92 31.52
CA LYS A 237 -3.72 37.40 31.03
C LYS A 237 -4.83 36.90 31.93
N ILE A 238 -5.72 37.80 32.29
CA ILE A 238 -6.84 37.52 33.19
C ILE A 238 -8.14 38.00 32.52
N ILE A 239 -9.17 37.17 32.58
CA ILE A 239 -10.55 37.55 32.27
C ILE A 239 -11.35 37.45 33.58
N ASN A 240 -12.02 38.53 33.95
CA ASN A 240 -12.87 38.55 35.15
C ASN A 240 -14.33 38.15 34.84
N PRO A 241 -15.22 38.02 35.84
CA PRO A 241 -16.61 37.61 35.61
C PRO A 241 -17.40 38.63 34.78
N SER A 242 -16.99 39.91 34.80
CA SER A 242 -17.58 40.97 33.96
C SER A 242 -17.10 40.93 32.49
N GLY A 243 -16.21 40.01 32.12
CA GLY A 243 -15.64 39.90 30.77
C GLY A 243 -14.49 40.86 30.48
N LEU A 244 -14.01 41.62 31.46
CA LEU A 244 -12.87 42.51 31.32
C LEU A 244 -11.59 41.70 31.19
N VAL A 245 -10.86 41.92 30.09
CA VAL A 245 -9.56 41.31 29.84
C VAL A 245 -8.46 42.26 30.31
N ARG A 246 -7.58 41.77 31.19
CA ARG A 246 -6.37 42.49 31.63
C ARG A 246 -5.12 41.67 31.38
N LYS A 247 -4.03 42.37 31.09
CA LYS A 247 -2.69 41.78 31.00
C LYS A 247 -1.86 42.35 32.14
N LEU A 248 -1.41 41.50 33.04
CA LEU A 248 -0.46 41.81 34.08
C LEU A 248 0.95 41.48 33.56
N VAL A 249 1.89 42.38 33.76
CA VAL A 249 3.31 42.25 33.42
C VAL A 249 4.11 42.62 34.66
#